data_AF-A0A933F5B1-F1
#
_entry.id   AF-A0A933F5B1-F1
#
_cell.length_a   1.000
_cell.length_b   1.000
_cell.length_c   1.000
_cell.angle_alpha   90.00
_cell.angle_beta   90.00
_cell.angle_gamma   90.00
#
_symmetry.space_group_name_H-M   'P 1'
#
loop_
_entity.id
_entity.type
_entity.pdbx_description
1 polymer ?
#
loop_
_entity_poly.entity_id
_entity_poly.type
_entity_poly.pdbx_seq_one_letter_code
_entity_poly.pdbx_strand_id
1 'polypeptide(L)'
;MAPPSISGFTFCRNAVVFDYPIVESIRSILPIVNEYVVNVGRSEDQTLDLIRSVRDPKIRIFETEWDETLRRDGLIFSQQTNLALAQCKGDWAFYLQADEVVHEDDLGKVLKSLEHVHPRRDVLGLLFRYLHFKGDYRSIDPWSYHWEVRLVRNDGRLRSIGDACGFGPVDDPSARNLKDGPRRRLGRSGARIFHYGHVKDPAVLVRKKRYQASRQVVPESERRMLDREAWEFETYDILREFRGTHPAVMVGRVSRSTRLRPRRNRWLNWRFYREVFAHGFKG
;
A
#
# COMPACT_ATOMS: atom_id res chain seq x y z
N MET A 1 -10.23 -14.81 26.91
CA MET A 1 -9.90 -15.32 25.56
C MET A 1 -8.51 -14.85 25.22
N ALA A 2 -7.68 -15.68 24.59
CA ALA A 2 -6.37 -15.24 24.09
C ALA A 2 -6.55 -14.11 23.05
N PRO A 3 -5.62 -13.16 22.96
CA PRO A 3 -5.67 -12.13 21.92
C PRO A 3 -5.59 -12.80 20.54
N PRO A 4 -6.31 -12.27 19.52
CA PRO A 4 -6.28 -12.83 18.18
C PRO A 4 -4.87 -12.75 17.58
N SER A 5 -4.46 -13.82 16.91
CA SER A 5 -3.19 -13.87 16.21
C SER A 5 -3.24 -13.14 14.86
N ILE A 6 -2.13 -12.52 14.46
CA ILE A 6 -2.02 -11.74 13.22
C ILE A 6 -0.83 -12.25 12.40
N SER A 7 -1.08 -12.61 11.13
CA SER A 7 -0.02 -12.79 10.13
C SER A 7 0.16 -11.50 9.35
N GLY A 8 1.34 -10.89 9.38
CA GLY A 8 1.72 -9.90 8.38
C GLY A 8 1.97 -10.59 7.04
N PHE A 9 1.64 -9.95 5.92
CA PHE A 9 2.04 -10.49 4.63
C PHE A 9 2.18 -9.44 3.53
N THR A 10 2.99 -9.78 2.53
CA THR A 10 3.20 -8.95 1.35
C THR A 10 3.73 -9.80 0.18
N PHE A 11 3.79 -9.20 -0.99
CA PHE A 11 4.58 -9.70 -2.11
C PHE A 11 5.44 -8.58 -2.69
N CYS A 12 6.56 -8.93 -3.31
CA CYS A 12 7.37 -7.94 -4.02
C CYS A 12 8.18 -8.56 -5.16
N ARG A 13 8.57 -7.71 -6.11
CA ARG A 13 9.49 -8.02 -7.21
C ARG A 13 10.22 -6.74 -7.59
N ASN A 14 11.52 -6.82 -7.82
CA ASN A 14 12.38 -5.69 -8.25
C ASN A 14 12.28 -4.46 -7.32
N ALA A 15 12.30 -4.69 -6.02
CA ALA A 15 12.14 -3.66 -5.00
C ALA A 15 13.30 -2.68 -4.90
N VAL A 16 14.50 -3.08 -5.28
CA VAL A 16 15.67 -2.20 -5.29
C VAL A 16 15.59 -1.27 -6.50
N VAL A 17 15.39 -1.83 -7.69
CA VAL A 17 15.33 -1.07 -8.95
C VAL A 17 14.17 -0.09 -8.97
N PHE A 18 13.04 -0.45 -8.37
CA PHE A 18 11.88 0.44 -8.26
C PHE A 18 11.86 1.28 -6.98
N ASP A 19 12.91 1.25 -6.16
CA ASP A 19 13.02 2.01 -4.92
C ASP A 19 11.75 1.91 -4.04
N TYR A 20 11.33 0.67 -3.74
CA TYR A 20 10.26 0.46 -2.76
C TYR A 20 10.83 0.47 -1.33
N PRO A 21 10.16 1.13 -0.37
CA PRO A 21 10.51 1.06 1.04
C PRO A 21 10.02 -0.26 1.69
N ILE A 22 10.32 -1.41 1.06
CA ILE A 22 9.80 -2.72 1.46
C ILE A 22 10.31 -3.15 2.84
N VAL A 23 11.56 -2.83 3.18
CA VAL A 23 12.13 -3.14 4.50
C VAL A 23 11.41 -2.34 5.58
N GLU A 24 11.15 -1.06 5.33
CA GLU A 24 10.41 -0.18 6.23
C GLU A 24 8.95 -0.61 6.36
N SER A 25 8.32 -1.01 5.25
CA SER A 25 6.97 -1.57 5.22
C SER A 25 6.85 -2.78 6.15
N ILE A 26 7.71 -3.80 5.97
CA ILE A 26 7.74 -5.01 6.81
C ILE A 26 7.96 -4.63 8.27
N ARG A 27 9.02 -3.86 8.55
CA ARG A 27 9.39 -3.47 9.93
C ARG A 27 8.30 -2.70 10.65
N SER A 28 7.45 -1.96 9.93
CA SER A 28 6.42 -1.13 10.54
C SER A 28 5.36 -1.90 11.31
N ILE A 29 5.08 -3.16 10.93
CA ILE A 29 4.07 -4.00 11.61
C ILE A 29 4.65 -5.23 12.30
N LEU A 30 5.95 -5.54 12.13
CA LEU A 30 6.64 -6.61 12.88
C LEU A 30 6.36 -6.62 14.41
N PRO A 31 6.21 -5.46 15.10
CA PRO A 31 5.92 -5.46 16.53
C PRO A 31 4.59 -6.09 16.92
N ILE A 32 3.59 -6.11 16.03
CA ILE A 32 2.22 -6.54 16.36
C ILE A 32 1.80 -7.85 15.68
N VAL A 33 2.62 -8.40 14.79
CA VAL A 33 2.33 -9.69 14.12
C VAL A 33 3.03 -10.85 14.81
N ASN A 34 2.43 -12.04 14.67
CA ASN A 34 2.97 -13.32 15.16
C ASN A 34 3.91 -13.96 14.13
N GLU A 35 3.64 -13.76 12.84
CA GLU A 35 4.51 -14.14 11.73
C GLU A 35 4.40 -13.08 10.62
N TYR A 36 5.35 -13.08 9.69
CA TYR A 36 5.30 -12.24 8.50
C TYR A 36 5.66 -13.05 7.25
N VAL A 37 4.71 -13.22 6.34
CA VAL A 37 4.92 -13.97 5.10
C VAL A 37 5.32 -13.02 3.96
N VAL A 38 6.43 -13.30 3.29
CA VAL A 38 6.90 -12.50 2.15
C VAL A 38 7.02 -13.38 0.91
N ASN A 39 6.17 -13.12 -0.08
CA ASN A 39 6.27 -13.72 -1.40
C ASN A 39 7.23 -12.89 -2.27
N VAL A 40 8.39 -13.45 -2.60
CA VAL A 40 9.39 -12.80 -3.44
C VAL A 40 9.31 -13.36 -4.85
N GLY A 41 8.74 -12.57 -5.76
CA GLY A 41 8.79 -12.89 -7.17
C GLY A 41 10.23 -12.85 -7.68
N ARG A 42 10.59 -13.79 -8.56
CA ARG A 42 11.90 -13.83 -9.23
C ARG A 42 12.27 -12.44 -9.75
N SER A 43 13.29 -11.85 -9.13
CA SER A 43 13.71 -10.47 -9.36
C SER A 43 15.03 -10.43 -10.14
N GLU A 44 15.24 -9.32 -10.85
CA GLU A 44 16.48 -9.05 -11.61
C GLU A 44 17.49 -8.24 -10.77
N ASP A 45 17.16 -7.99 -9.51
CA ASP A 45 17.95 -7.20 -8.55
C ASP A 45 18.09 -7.94 -7.21
N GLN A 46 18.72 -7.27 -6.23
CA GLN A 46 18.98 -7.82 -4.91
C GLN A 46 17.74 -7.82 -3.98
N THR A 47 16.51 -7.88 -4.50
CA THR A 47 15.28 -7.86 -3.67
C THR A 47 15.25 -8.98 -2.63
N LEU A 48 15.63 -10.21 -3.02
CA LEU A 48 15.63 -11.34 -2.11
C LEU A 48 16.61 -11.13 -0.95
N ASP A 49 17.83 -10.70 -1.25
CA ASP A 49 18.86 -10.43 -0.25
C ASP A 49 18.50 -9.24 0.63
N LEU A 50 17.86 -8.22 0.06
CA LEU A 50 17.32 -7.08 0.80
C LEU A 50 16.31 -7.54 1.86
N ILE A 51 15.39 -8.46 1.54
CA ILE A 51 14.43 -8.98 2.52
C ILE A 51 15.12 -9.88 3.55
N ARG A 52 16.03 -10.76 3.11
CA ARG A 52 16.83 -11.59 4.04
C ARG A 52 17.64 -10.75 5.03
N SER A 53 18.05 -9.55 4.64
CA SER A 53 18.80 -8.63 5.51
C SER A 53 18.00 -8.12 6.71
N VAL A 54 16.67 -8.25 6.72
CA VAL A 54 15.83 -7.84 7.87
C VAL A 54 16.12 -8.70 9.11
N ARG A 55 16.49 -9.98 8.92
CA ARG A 55 16.93 -10.92 9.97
C ARG A 55 15.99 -11.03 11.18
N ASP A 56 14.68 -11.00 10.95
CA ASP A 56 13.68 -11.22 11.99
C ASP A 56 13.12 -12.66 11.90
N PRO A 57 13.09 -13.44 13.00
CA PRO A 57 12.65 -14.83 12.98
C PRO A 57 11.16 -15.01 12.67
N LYS A 58 10.35 -13.95 12.77
CA LYS A 58 8.94 -13.98 12.35
C LYS A 58 8.78 -14.02 10.84
N ILE A 59 9.81 -13.61 10.08
CA ILE A 59 9.73 -13.49 8.63
C ILE A 59 9.92 -14.86 7.98
N ARG A 60 8.93 -15.27 7.18
CA ARG A 60 8.99 -16.44 6.32
C ARG A 60 8.94 -16.02 4.86
N ILE A 61 10.02 -16.31 4.15
CA ILE A 61 10.16 -15.98 2.73
C ILE A 61 9.84 -17.22 1.92
N PHE A 62 9.09 -17.06 0.84
CA PHE A 62 9.02 -18.04 -0.24
C PHE A 62 9.10 -17.33 -1.58
N GLU A 63 9.60 -18.04 -2.58
CA GLU A 63 9.86 -17.48 -3.90
C GLU A 63 8.82 -18.00 -4.91
N THR A 64 8.44 -17.15 -5.86
CA THR A 64 7.54 -17.54 -6.95
C THR A 64 8.06 -17.05 -8.29
N GLU A 65 7.67 -17.76 -9.34
CA GLU A 65 7.78 -17.27 -10.70
C GLU A 65 6.44 -16.65 -11.12
N TRP A 66 6.51 -15.49 -11.75
CA TRP A 66 5.32 -14.82 -12.23
C TRP A 66 5.01 -15.37 -13.61
N ASP A 67 3.79 -15.86 -13.79
CA ASP A 67 3.31 -16.26 -15.11
C ASP A 67 3.21 -15.00 -16.00
N GLU A 68 4.14 -14.90 -16.95
CA GLU A 68 4.22 -13.78 -17.88
C GLU A 68 3.06 -13.74 -18.88
N THR A 69 2.20 -14.76 -18.92
CA THR A 69 0.97 -14.78 -19.74
C THR A 69 -0.20 -14.09 -19.03
N LEU A 70 -0.17 -13.98 -17.69
CA LEU A 70 -1.20 -13.34 -16.86
C LEU A 70 -1.06 -11.80 -16.79
N ARG A 71 -0.77 -11.16 -17.94
CA ARG A 71 -0.59 -9.70 -18.09
C ARG A 71 -1.89 -8.90 -18.23
N ARG A 72 -3.06 -9.56 -18.21
CA ARG A 72 -4.34 -8.85 -18.31
C ARG A 72 -4.76 -8.32 -16.93
N ASP A 73 -5.05 -7.02 -16.88
CA ASP A 73 -5.73 -6.32 -15.78
C ASP A 73 -5.09 -6.42 -14.39
N GLY A 74 -3.76 -6.55 -14.29
CA GLY A 74 -3.07 -6.57 -13.00
C GLY A 74 -3.36 -7.81 -12.15
N LEU A 75 -4.00 -8.85 -12.73
CA LEU A 75 -4.35 -10.10 -12.05
C LEU A 75 -3.15 -10.80 -11.42
N ILE A 76 -1.96 -10.62 -11.99
CA ILE A 76 -0.71 -11.13 -11.43
C ILE A 76 -0.47 -10.58 -10.01
N PHE A 77 -0.82 -9.31 -9.72
CA PHE A 77 -0.60 -8.73 -8.39
C PHE A 77 -1.51 -9.38 -7.35
N SER A 78 -2.81 -9.52 -7.66
CA SER A 78 -3.75 -10.18 -6.75
C SER A 78 -3.45 -11.68 -6.62
N GLN A 79 -3.00 -12.35 -7.68
CA GLN A 79 -2.52 -13.74 -7.61
C GLN A 79 -1.36 -13.89 -6.62
N GLN A 80 -0.30 -13.07 -6.75
CA GLN A 80 0.86 -13.14 -5.87
C GLN A 80 0.52 -12.78 -4.42
N THR A 81 -0.42 -11.85 -4.23
CA THR A 81 -0.98 -11.52 -2.91
C THR A 81 -1.75 -12.70 -2.32
N ASN A 82 -2.56 -13.39 -3.13
CA ASN A 82 -3.32 -14.56 -2.70
C ASN A 82 -2.43 -15.75 -2.35
N LEU A 83 -1.32 -15.95 -3.07
CA LEU A 83 -0.32 -16.96 -2.71
C LEU A 83 0.30 -16.68 -1.33
N ALA A 84 0.58 -15.40 -1.01
CA ALA A 84 1.07 -15.00 0.31
C ALA A 84 -0.01 -15.11 1.39
N LEU A 85 -1.26 -14.73 1.08
CA LEU A 85 -2.39 -14.88 2.00
C LEU A 85 -2.64 -16.34 2.36
N ALA A 86 -2.59 -17.26 1.39
CA ALA A 86 -2.79 -18.69 1.61
C ALA A 86 -1.75 -19.32 2.57
N GLN A 87 -0.62 -18.64 2.77
CA GLN A 87 0.46 -19.04 3.65
C GLN A 87 0.30 -18.46 5.08
N CYS A 88 -0.65 -17.57 5.32
CA CYS A 88 -0.92 -16.98 6.63
C CYS A 88 -1.66 -17.97 7.55
N LYS A 89 -1.21 -18.07 8.81
CA LYS A 89 -1.73 -18.97 9.85
C LYS A 89 -2.51 -18.25 10.96
N GLY A 90 -2.37 -16.93 11.07
CA GLY A 90 -3.04 -16.12 12.09
C GLY A 90 -4.53 -16.00 11.83
N ASP A 91 -5.30 -15.64 12.86
CA ASP A 91 -6.74 -15.38 12.80
C ASP A 91 -7.07 -14.22 11.84
N TRP A 92 -6.13 -13.29 11.70
CA TRP A 92 -6.20 -12.14 10.82
C TRP A 92 -4.92 -12.03 9.98
N ALA A 93 -5.05 -11.53 8.75
CA ALA A 93 -3.96 -11.29 7.83
C ALA A 93 -3.81 -9.78 7.59
N PHE A 94 -2.67 -9.21 7.97
CA PHE A 94 -2.32 -7.81 7.78
C PHE A 94 -1.47 -7.65 6.52
N TYR A 95 -2.13 -7.22 5.45
CA TYR A 95 -1.49 -6.93 4.18
C TYR A 95 -0.88 -5.53 4.18
N LEU A 96 0.35 -5.39 3.67
CA LEU A 96 0.93 -4.12 3.25
C LEU A 96 1.52 -4.24 1.86
N GLN A 97 1.28 -3.25 1.01
CA GLN A 97 2.04 -3.10 -0.24
C GLN A 97 3.46 -2.61 0.06
N ALA A 98 4.39 -2.85 -0.86
CA ALA A 98 5.82 -2.53 -0.68
C ALA A 98 6.13 -1.05 -0.44
N ASP A 99 5.19 -0.14 -0.75
CA ASP A 99 5.24 1.30 -0.53
C ASP A 99 4.31 1.81 0.59
N GLU A 100 3.76 0.91 1.41
CA GLU A 100 2.87 1.24 2.53
C GLU A 100 3.54 0.98 3.88
N VAL A 101 3.39 1.92 4.81
CA VAL A 101 4.02 1.86 6.14
C VAL A 101 3.01 2.30 7.20
N VAL A 102 2.99 1.61 8.35
CA VAL A 102 2.17 2.00 9.51
C VAL A 102 3.04 2.82 10.48
N HIS A 103 2.47 3.87 11.08
CA HIS A 103 3.16 4.63 12.11
C HIS A 103 3.11 3.90 13.45
N GLU A 104 4.19 3.93 14.22
CA GLU A 104 4.33 3.25 15.52
C GLU A 104 3.20 3.64 16.51
N ASP A 105 2.85 4.92 16.59
CA ASP A 105 1.70 5.46 17.36
C ASP A 105 0.34 4.86 16.99
N ASP A 106 0.22 4.24 15.82
CA ASP A 106 -1.04 3.67 15.34
C ASP A 106 -1.14 2.16 15.64
N LEU A 107 -0.04 1.49 16.00
CA LEU A 107 -0.02 0.04 16.26
C LEU A 107 -0.95 -0.36 17.41
N GLY A 108 -0.92 0.38 18.52
CA GLY A 108 -1.83 0.15 19.65
C GLY A 108 -3.31 0.36 19.29
N LYS A 109 -3.62 1.24 18.32
CA LYS A 109 -4.99 1.46 17.84
C LYS A 109 -5.49 0.26 17.05
N VAL A 110 -4.63 -0.32 16.21
CA VAL A 110 -4.93 -1.56 15.47
C VAL A 110 -5.27 -2.69 16.43
N LEU A 111 -4.42 -2.95 17.42
CA LEU A 111 -4.62 -4.02 18.40
C LEU A 111 -5.93 -3.82 19.19
N LYS A 112 -6.16 -2.61 19.72
CA LYS A 112 -7.40 -2.28 20.44
C LYS A 112 -8.65 -2.45 19.57
N SER A 113 -8.59 -2.03 18.31
CA SER A 113 -9.69 -2.25 17.38
C SER A 113 -9.91 -3.75 17.13
N LEU A 114 -8.82 -4.53 17.03
CA LEU A 114 -8.90 -5.95 16.76
C LEU A 114 -9.52 -6.74 17.92
N GLU A 115 -9.17 -6.40 19.16
CA GLU A 115 -9.78 -6.98 20.36
C GLU A 115 -11.30 -6.78 20.38
N HIS A 116 -11.78 -5.61 19.99
CA HIS A 116 -13.20 -5.30 19.94
C HIS A 116 -13.94 -6.04 18.82
N VAL A 117 -13.34 -6.17 17.63
CA VAL A 117 -14.01 -6.75 16.44
C VAL A 117 -13.81 -8.26 16.33
N HIS A 118 -12.79 -8.85 16.94
CA HIS A 118 -12.51 -10.27 16.77
C HIS A 118 -13.67 -11.20 17.16
N PRO A 119 -14.41 -10.97 18.28
CA PRO A 119 -15.59 -11.77 18.64
C PRO A 119 -16.72 -11.67 17.60
N ARG A 120 -16.78 -10.58 16.82
CA ARG A 120 -17.81 -10.31 15.83
C ARG A 120 -17.48 -10.98 14.50
N ARG A 121 -17.99 -12.19 14.30
CA ARG A 121 -17.71 -13.03 13.11
C ARG A 121 -18.26 -12.48 11.79
N ASP A 122 -19.17 -11.50 11.85
CA ASP A 122 -19.69 -10.75 10.70
C ASP A 122 -18.68 -9.73 10.16
N VAL A 123 -17.76 -9.24 11.01
CA VAL A 123 -16.69 -8.31 10.59
C VAL A 123 -15.57 -9.09 9.91
N LEU A 124 -15.28 -8.72 8.66
CA LEU A 124 -14.32 -9.38 7.80
C LEU A 124 -13.04 -8.57 7.57
N GLY A 125 -13.05 -7.25 7.83
CA GLY A 125 -11.88 -6.41 7.62
C GLY A 125 -11.86 -5.13 8.44
N LEU A 126 -10.67 -4.58 8.65
CA LEU A 126 -10.47 -3.26 9.23
C LEU A 126 -10.01 -2.25 8.17
N LEU A 127 -10.70 -1.11 8.14
CA LEU A 127 -10.38 0.05 7.33
C LEU A 127 -9.31 0.91 7.99
N PHE A 128 -8.34 1.32 7.19
CA PHE A 128 -7.26 2.23 7.57
C PHE A 128 -7.38 3.54 6.80
N ARG A 129 -6.98 4.64 7.43
CA ARG A 129 -6.96 5.96 6.78
C ARG A 129 -5.68 6.12 5.97
N TYR A 130 -5.78 6.52 4.71
CA TYR A 130 -4.63 6.69 3.83
C TYR A 130 -4.09 8.11 3.81
N LEU A 131 -2.76 8.22 3.83
CA LEU A 131 -2.00 9.42 3.52
C LEU A 131 -1.15 9.14 2.28
N HIS A 132 -1.61 9.63 1.12
CA HIS A 132 -0.93 9.42 -0.16
C HIS A 132 0.11 10.49 -0.40
N PHE A 133 1.39 10.16 -0.23
CA PHE A 133 2.48 11.09 -0.52
C PHE A 133 2.80 11.09 -2.02
N LYS A 134 3.03 12.27 -2.60
CA LYS A 134 3.36 12.45 -4.03
C LYS A 134 4.52 13.43 -4.20
N GLY A 135 5.51 13.04 -5.00
CA GLY A 135 6.69 13.85 -5.33
C GLY A 135 7.72 13.88 -4.22
N ASP A 136 7.30 14.11 -2.97
CA ASP A 136 8.18 14.07 -1.80
C ASP A 136 7.42 13.64 -0.54
N TYR A 137 8.18 13.50 0.56
CA TYR A 137 7.66 13.13 1.87
C TYR A 137 6.85 14.23 2.56
N ARG A 138 6.71 15.44 1.99
CA ARG A 138 6.02 16.57 2.64
C ARG A 138 4.70 16.92 1.94
N SER A 139 4.36 16.24 0.87
CA SER A 139 3.24 16.57 0.00
C SER A 139 2.25 15.41 -0.11
N ILE A 140 1.03 15.63 0.37
CA ILE A 140 -0.06 14.66 0.34
C ILE A 140 -1.05 15.01 -0.76
N ASP A 141 -1.47 14.02 -1.52
CA ASP A 141 -2.60 14.10 -2.44
C ASP A 141 -3.94 14.01 -1.68
N PRO A 142 -4.73 15.09 -1.65
CA PRO A 142 -6.03 15.06 -1.00
C PRO A 142 -7.11 14.36 -1.82
N TRP A 143 -6.90 14.13 -3.13
CA TRP A 143 -7.95 13.63 -4.01
C TRP A 143 -7.97 12.10 -4.17
N SER A 144 -6.84 11.44 -3.90
CA SER A 144 -6.76 9.97 -3.80
C SER A 144 -7.73 9.41 -2.77
N TYR A 145 -8.01 8.10 -2.82
CA TYR A 145 -8.91 7.47 -1.86
C TYR A 145 -8.39 7.62 -0.42
N HIS A 146 -9.29 7.72 0.56
CA HIS A 146 -8.88 7.96 1.96
C HIS A 146 -8.96 6.73 2.84
N TRP A 147 -9.56 5.65 2.35
CA TRP A 147 -9.81 4.45 3.13
C TRP A 147 -9.60 3.19 2.28
N GLU A 148 -8.93 2.21 2.87
CA GLU A 148 -8.77 0.89 2.30
C GLU A 148 -8.64 -0.16 3.41
N VAL A 149 -9.02 -1.40 3.09
CA VAL A 149 -8.91 -2.55 3.99
C VAL A 149 -7.48 -3.10 3.92
N ARG A 150 -6.82 -3.20 5.07
CA ARG A 150 -5.45 -3.77 5.16
C ARG A 150 -5.31 -4.90 6.16
N LEU A 151 -6.25 -5.04 7.10
CA LEU A 151 -6.32 -6.20 7.97
C LEU A 151 -7.61 -6.96 7.65
N VAL A 152 -7.49 -8.20 7.19
CA VAL A 152 -8.62 -9.05 6.80
C VAL A 152 -8.69 -10.28 7.68
N ARG A 153 -9.90 -10.79 7.93
CA ARG A 153 -10.10 -12.03 8.67
C ARG A 153 -9.63 -13.19 7.81
N ASN A 154 -8.80 -14.07 8.37
CA ASN A 154 -8.19 -15.17 7.66
C ASN A 154 -8.99 -16.47 7.86
N ASP A 155 -10.20 -16.51 7.30
CA ASP A 155 -11.09 -17.68 7.40
C ASP A 155 -11.60 -18.17 6.03
N GLY A 156 -10.84 -17.86 4.97
CA GLY A 156 -11.13 -18.32 3.61
C GLY A 156 -12.26 -17.58 2.90
N ARG A 157 -12.95 -16.64 3.56
CA ARG A 157 -14.06 -15.88 2.93
C ARG A 157 -13.59 -14.78 1.99
N LEU A 158 -12.34 -14.34 2.10
CA LEU A 158 -11.79 -13.22 1.34
C LEU A 158 -10.58 -13.61 0.50
N ARG A 159 -10.44 -12.94 -0.64
CA ARG A 159 -9.26 -12.97 -1.51
C ARG A 159 -8.90 -11.56 -1.95
N SER A 160 -7.64 -11.35 -2.30
CA SER A 160 -7.19 -10.15 -3.01
C SER A 160 -7.77 -10.13 -4.42
N ILE A 161 -8.14 -8.94 -4.90
CA ILE A 161 -8.75 -8.69 -6.21
C ILE A 161 -8.03 -7.55 -6.94
N GLY A 162 -8.17 -7.51 -8.27
CA GLY A 162 -7.64 -6.44 -9.12
C GLY A 162 -6.12 -6.30 -9.03
N ASP A 163 -5.66 -5.07 -8.84
CA ASP A 163 -4.26 -4.66 -8.68
C ASP A 163 -3.67 -4.98 -7.28
N ALA A 164 -4.35 -5.83 -6.52
CA ALA A 164 -4.08 -6.14 -5.13
C ALA A 164 -4.25 -4.99 -4.13
N CYS A 165 -4.91 -3.89 -4.50
CA CYS A 165 -5.25 -2.85 -3.54
C CYS A 165 -6.42 -3.24 -2.62
N GLY A 166 -7.31 -4.13 -3.07
CA GLY A 166 -8.53 -4.49 -2.35
C GLY A 166 -8.71 -5.99 -2.10
N PHE A 167 -9.69 -6.30 -1.26
CA PHE A 167 -10.14 -7.67 -0.98
C PHE A 167 -11.61 -7.82 -1.33
N GLY A 168 -12.02 -8.97 -1.85
CA GLY A 168 -13.40 -9.29 -2.17
C GLY A 168 -13.78 -10.69 -1.69
N PRO A 169 -15.08 -11.02 -1.58
CA PRO A 169 -15.53 -12.37 -1.28
C PRO A 169 -15.00 -13.41 -2.29
N VAL A 170 -14.71 -14.62 -1.81
CA VAL A 170 -14.27 -15.74 -2.66
C VAL A 170 -15.43 -16.32 -3.48
N ASP A 171 -16.63 -16.35 -2.90
CA ASP A 171 -17.86 -16.91 -3.46
C ASP A 171 -18.53 -16.03 -4.52
N ASP A 172 -18.03 -14.81 -4.72
CA ASP A 172 -18.52 -13.89 -5.74
C ASP A 172 -17.40 -13.53 -6.74
N PRO A 173 -17.40 -14.12 -7.94
CA PRO A 173 -16.46 -13.77 -9.00
C PRO A 173 -16.62 -12.32 -9.49
N SER A 174 -17.81 -11.73 -9.33
CA SER A 174 -18.11 -10.33 -9.64
C SER A 174 -17.79 -9.38 -8.46
N ALA A 175 -17.25 -9.94 -7.37
CA ALA A 175 -17.03 -9.26 -6.10
C ALA A 175 -16.42 -7.88 -6.27
N ARG A 176 -17.18 -6.88 -5.83
CA ARG A 176 -16.66 -5.53 -5.57
C ARG A 176 -15.75 -5.57 -4.34
N ASN A 177 -14.91 -4.55 -4.21
CA ASN A 177 -14.04 -4.40 -3.05
C ASN A 177 -14.89 -4.41 -1.76
N LEU A 178 -14.41 -5.11 -0.73
CA LEU A 178 -15.07 -5.28 0.56
C LEU A 178 -15.49 -3.94 1.16
N LYS A 179 -14.69 -2.88 0.93
CA LYS A 179 -14.99 -1.52 1.38
C LYS A 179 -16.26 -0.91 0.78
N ASP A 180 -16.67 -1.39 -0.40
CA ASP A 180 -17.87 -0.96 -1.12
C ASP A 180 -19.09 -1.82 -0.76
N GLY A 181 -18.89 -2.89 0.00
CA GLY A 181 -19.94 -3.79 0.47
C GLY A 181 -20.68 -3.29 1.74
N PRO A 182 -21.47 -4.17 2.38
CA PRO A 182 -22.21 -3.81 3.58
C PRO A 182 -21.29 -3.38 4.74
N ARG A 183 -21.47 -2.15 5.22
CA ARG A 183 -20.62 -1.55 6.27
C ARG A 183 -20.51 -2.38 7.56
N ARG A 184 -21.51 -3.21 7.88
CA ARG A 184 -21.47 -4.13 9.04
C ARG A 184 -20.31 -5.12 8.98
N ARG A 185 -19.80 -5.43 7.77
CA ARG A 185 -18.65 -6.32 7.55
C ARG A 185 -17.30 -5.64 7.82
N LEU A 186 -17.29 -4.36 8.17
CA LEU A 186 -16.09 -3.56 8.33
C LEU A 186 -15.99 -2.94 9.73
N GLY A 187 -14.80 -2.98 10.31
CA GLY A 187 -14.42 -2.15 11.45
C GLY A 187 -13.49 -1.00 11.02
N ARG A 188 -13.28 -0.02 11.90
CA ARG A 188 -12.25 1.03 11.72
C ARG A 188 -11.06 0.72 12.60
N SER A 189 -9.87 0.62 12.03
CA SER A 189 -8.65 0.37 12.81
C SER A 189 -8.25 1.55 13.71
N GLY A 190 -8.69 2.76 13.35
CA GLY A 190 -8.21 4.02 13.97
C GLY A 190 -6.77 4.37 13.58
N ALA A 191 -6.13 3.56 12.75
CA ALA A 191 -4.75 3.68 12.31
C ALA A 191 -4.65 4.27 10.90
N ARG A 192 -3.48 4.81 10.57
CA ARG A 192 -3.16 5.37 9.26
C ARG A 192 -2.19 4.48 8.50
N ILE A 193 -2.32 4.49 7.18
CA ILE A 193 -1.34 3.98 6.23
C ILE A 193 -0.66 5.17 5.56
N PHE A 194 0.66 5.21 5.69
CA PHE A 194 1.52 6.16 4.99
C PHE A 194 1.93 5.49 3.69
N HIS A 195 1.41 6.00 2.57
CA HIS A 195 1.61 5.41 1.25
C HIS A 195 2.56 6.29 0.43
N TYR A 196 3.74 5.74 0.12
CA TYR A 196 4.86 6.42 -0.54
C TYR A 196 5.03 6.02 -2.02
N GLY A 197 3.99 5.50 -2.66
CA GLY A 197 4.12 4.89 -3.99
C GLY A 197 4.56 5.84 -5.11
N HIS A 198 4.49 7.15 -4.87
CA HIS A 198 4.85 8.24 -5.77
C HIS A 198 5.97 9.15 -5.21
N VAL A 199 6.67 8.71 -4.15
CA VAL A 199 7.79 9.44 -3.55
C VAL A 199 9.10 8.74 -3.90
N LYS A 200 9.63 9.06 -5.09
CA LYS A 200 10.81 8.44 -5.69
C LYS A 200 11.48 9.45 -6.60
N ASP A 201 12.71 9.15 -7.02
CA ASP A 201 13.32 9.86 -8.14
C ASP A 201 12.37 9.84 -9.37
N PRO A 202 12.13 10.98 -10.03
CA PRO A 202 11.20 11.07 -11.15
C PRO A 202 11.49 10.10 -12.31
N ALA A 203 12.76 9.80 -12.60
CA ALA A 203 13.11 8.85 -13.66
C ALA A 203 12.85 7.40 -13.22
N VAL A 204 13.08 7.09 -11.94
CA VAL A 204 12.71 5.79 -11.35
C VAL A 204 11.19 5.60 -11.39
N LEU A 205 10.41 6.64 -11.13
CA LEU A 205 8.95 6.57 -11.18
C LEU A 205 8.43 6.30 -12.60
N VAL A 206 9.00 6.94 -13.63
CA VAL A 206 8.70 6.62 -15.04
C VAL A 206 9.03 5.16 -15.33
N ARG A 207 10.21 4.68 -14.95
CA ARG A 207 10.62 3.29 -15.17
C ARG A 207 9.66 2.31 -14.51
N LYS A 208 9.25 2.57 -13.26
CA LYS A 208 8.21 1.79 -12.55
C LYS A 208 6.90 1.80 -13.33
N LYS A 209 6.45 2.97 -13.79
CA LYS A 209 5.18 3.11 -14.51
C LYS A 209 5.20 2.41 -15.87
N ARG A 210 6.31 2.48 -16.62
CA ARG A 210 6.51 1.69 -17.86
C ARG A 210 6.44 0.18 -17.59
N TYR A 211 7.06 -0.28 -16.50
CA TYR A 211 7.01 -1.68 -16.10
C TYR A 211 5.60 -2.13 -15.67
N GLN A 212 4.84 -1.28 -14.97
CA GLN A 212 3.43 -1.58 -14.66
C GLN A 212 2.58 -1.58 -15.93
N ALA A 213 2.82 -0.62 -16.84
CA ALA A 213 2.09 -0.47 -18.09
C ALA A 213 2.20 -1.67 -19.02
N SER A 214 3.32 -2.39 -19.00
CA SER A 214 3.47 -3.63 -19.78
C SER A 214 2.66 -4.81 -19.23
N ARG A 215 2.03 -4.66 -18.05
CA ARG A 215 1.31 -5.73 -17.32
C ARG A 215 -0.15 -5.38 -16.98
N GLN A 216 -0.64 -4.22 -17.41
CA GLN A 216 -2.03 -3.81 -17.22
C GLN A 216 -2.45 -2.83 -18.31
N VAL A 217 -3.75 -2.69 -18.55
CA VAL A 217 -4.26 -1.68 -19.48
C VAL A 217 -4.06 -0.29 -18.88
N VAL A 218 -3.28 0.55 -19.55
CA VAL A 218 -3.01 1.92 -19.11
C VAL A 218 -3.98 2.89 -19.77
N PRO A 219 -4.66 3.76 -18.98
CA PRO A 219 -5.47 4.84 -19.51
C PRO A 219 -4.68 5.74 -20.46
N GLU A 220 -5.33 6.28 -21.49
CA GLU A 220 -4.67 7.11 -22.50
C GLU A 220 -3.98 8.35 -21.90
N SER A 221 -4.55 8.91 -20.83
CA SER A 221 -3.98 10.03 -20.07
C SER A 221 -2.62 9.71 -19.44
N GLU A 222 -2.38 8.46 -19.03
CA GLU A 222 -1.11 8.02 -18.45
C GLU A 222 -0.07 7.70 -19.53
N ARG A 223 -0.48 7.31 -20.75
CA ARG A 223 0.45 6.96 -21.85
C ARG A 223 1.40 8.11 -22.19
N ARG A 224 0.89 9.35 -22.28
CA ARG A 224 1.71 10.55 -22.53
C ARG A 224 2.77 10.80 -21.46
N MET A 225 2.52 10.38 -20.23
CA MET A 225 3.49 10.50 -19.13
C MET A 225 4.56 9.42 -19.20
N LEU A 226 4.29 8.27 -19.84
CA LEU A 226 5.25 7.18 -20.02
C LEU A 226 6.33 7.52 -21.04
N ASP A 227 6.08 8.41 -22.00
CA ASP A 227 7.06 8.77 -23.03
C ASP A 227 8.15 9.71 -22.52
N ARG A 228 7.94 10.35 -21.37
CA ARG A 228 8.89 11.29 -20.75
C ARG A 228 10.05 10.58 -20.08
N GLU A 229 11.18 11.26 -19.93
CA GLU A 229 12.34 10.75 -19.18
C GLU A 229 12.15 10.84 -17.66
N ALA A 230 11.37 11.82 -17.21
CA ALA A 230 11.10 12.08 -15.79
C ALA A 230 9.59 12.31 -15.56
N TRP A 231 9.09 11.80 -14.45
CA TRP A 231 7.68 11.97 -14.07
C TRP A 231 7.41 13.42 -13.66
N GLU A 232 6.42 14.04 -14.28
CA GLU A 232 5.98 15.38 -13.88
C GLU A 232 4.76 15.32 -12.97
N PHE A 233 4.88 15.96 -11.82
CA PHE A 233 3.77 16.13 -10.89
C PHE A 233 3.05 17.44 -11.18
N GLU A 234 2.16 17.44 -12.18
CA GLU A 234 1.46 18.65 -12.65
C GLU A 234 0.70 19.38 -11.54
N THR A 235 0.09 18.63 -10.61
CA THR A 235 -0.68 19.14 -9.47
C THR A 235 0.17 19.35 -8.21
N TYR A 236 1.50 19.26 -8.30
CA TYR A 236 2.38 19.33 -7.13
C TYR A 236 2.21 20.61 -6.30
N ASP A 237 2.01 21.75 -6.97
CA ASP A 237 1.92 23.07 -6.34
C ASP A 237 0.61 23.28 -5.55
N ILE A 238 -0.32 22.33 -5.65
CA ILE A 238 -1.63 22.37 -5.00
C ILE A 238 -1.88 21.16 -4.09
N LEU A 239 -0.88 20.28 -3.93
CA LEU A 239 -0.91 19.22 -2.94
C LEU A 239 -0.92 19.80 -1.52
N ARG A 240 -1.46 19.03 -0.58
CA ARG A 240 -1.55 19.40 0.82
C ARG A 240 -0.19 19.25 1.49
N GLU A 241 0.17 20.22 2.32
CA GLU A 241 1.37 20.12 3.17
C GLU A 241 1.15 19.13 4.32
N PHE A 242 2.04 18.15 4.46
CA PHE A 242 2.09 17.27 5.63
C PHE A 242 2.89 17.93 6.76
N ARG A 243 2.29 18.01 7.94
CA ARG A 243 2.89 18.62 9.15
C ARG A 243 3.04 17.65 10.32
N GLY A 244 2.77 16.36 10.11
CA GLY A 244 2.94 15.33 11.13
C GLY A 244 4.34 14.73 11.09
N THR A 245 4.53 13.67 11.87
CA THR A 245 5.72 12.81 11.86
C THR A 245 5.57 11.67 10.86
N HIS A 246 6.68 11.26 10.27
CA HIS A 246 6.76 10.01 9.53
C HIS A 246 7.08 8.85 10.49
N PRO A 247 6.68 7.61 10.14
CA PRO A 247 7.07 6.43 10.93
C PRO A 247 8.57 6.37 11.17
N ALA A 248 9.01 5.97 12.36
CA ALA A 248 10.44 5.93 12.72
C ALA A 248 11.30 5.14 11.72
N VAL A 249 10.76 4.05 11.18
CA VAL A 249 11.42 3.23 10.16
C VAL A 249 11.76 4.00 8.87
N MET A 250 11.05 5.10 8.58
CA MET A 250 11.26 5.94 7.39
C MET A 250 12.26 7.08 7.60
N VAL A 251 12.74 7.33 8.83
CA VAL A 251 13.62 8.48 9.14
C VAL A 251 14.86 8.52 8.24
N GLY A 252 15.47 7.37 7.96
CA GLY A 252 16.64 7.28 7.08
C GLY A 252 16.38 7.74 5.65
N ARG A 253 15.19 7.47 5.10
CA ARG A 253 14.78 7.92 3.76
C ARG A 253 14.36 9.37 3.75
N VAL A 254 13.58 9.79 4.75
CA VAL A 254 13.06 11.16 4.85
C VAL A 254 14.21 12.16 5.05
N SER A 255 15.21 11.84 5.88
CA SER A 255 16.36 12.72 6.15
C SER A 255 17.24 12.99 4.93
N ARG A 256 17.35 12.03 4.00
CA ARG A 256 18.09 12.18 2.74
C ARG A 256 17.26 12.85 1.64
N SER A 257 15.99 13.11 1.90
CA SER A 257 15.06 13.65 0.90
C SER A 257 14.98 15.16 0.94
N THR A 258 14.97 15.76 -0.24
CA THR A 258 14.65 17.18 -0.43
C THR A 258 13.19 17.32 -0.87
N ARG A 259 12.66 18.54 -0.76
CA ARG A 259 11.37 18.87 -1.38
C ARG A 259 11.55 18.87 -2.89
N LEU A 260 10.58 18.34 -3.65
CA LEU A 260 10.69 18.25 -5.11
C LEU A 260 10.89 19.63 -5.76
N ARG A 261 10.10 20.62 -5.34
CA ARG A 261 10.29 22.03 -5.72
C ARG A 261 9.68 22.98 -4.69
N PRO A 262 10.13 24.25 -4.62
CA PRO A 262 9.49 25.26 -3.76
C PRO A 262 8.00 25.39 -4.10
N ARG A 263 7.16 25.51 -3.07
CA ARG A 263 5.71 25.63 -3.24
C ARG A 263 5.17 26.82 -2.45
N ARG A 264 4.37 27.66 -3.11
CA ARG A 264 3.57 28.71 -2.46
C ARG A 264 2.35 28.11 -1.78
N ASN A 265 1.71 28.86 -0.90
CA ASN A 265 0.47 28.42 -0.26
C ASN A 265 -0.58 28.05 -1.34
N ARG A 266 -1.06 26.79 -1.32
CA ARG A 266 -2.06 26.28 -2.29
C ARG A 266 -3.35 27.09 -2.33
N TRP A 267 -3.72 27.72 -1.21
CA TRP A 267 -4.90 28.60 -1.11
C TRP A 267 -4.79 29.85 -2.00
N LEU A 268 -3.57 30.23 -2.39
CA LEU A 268 -3.28 31.37 -3.27
C LEU A 268 -3.10 30.95 -4.73
N ASN A 269 -3.25 29.67 -5.06
CA ASN A 269 -3.04 29.14 -6.40
C ASN A 269 -4.40 28.87 -7.07
N TRP A 270 -4.74 29.59 -8.15
CA TRP A 270 -6.04 29.41 -8.83
C TRP A 270 -6.27 27.96 -9.33
N ARG A 271 -5.20 27.23 -9.66
CA ARG A 271 -5.29 25.82 -10.06
C ARG A 271 -5.85 24.94 -8.94
N PHE A 272 -5.66 25.32 -7.67
CA PHE A 272 -6.22 24.59 -6.54
C PHE A 272 -7.76 24.62 -6.59
N TYR A 273 -8.34 25.79 -6.82
CA TYR A 273 -9.80 25.92 -6.94
C TYR A 273 -10.33 25.18 -8.16
N ARG A 274 -9.59 25.17 -9.29
CA ARG A 274 -9.94 24.35 -10.45
C ARG A 274 -10.07 22.87 -10.10
N GLU A 275 -9.10 22.30 -9.38
CA GLU A 275 -9.18 20.89 -8.95
C GLU A 275 -10.27 20.66 -7.90
N VAL A 276 -10.54 21.63 -7.02
CA VAL A 276 -11.67 21.57 -6.08
C VAL A 276 -13.01 21.54 -6.82
N PHE A 277 -13.19 22.33 -7.88
CA PHE A 277 -14.39 22.27 -8.71
C PHE A 277 -14.52 20.92 -9.44
N ALA A 278 -13.42 20.37 -9.94
CA ALA A 278 -13.43 19.10 -10.67
C ALA A 278 -13.64 17.88 -9.77
N HIS A 279 -13.11 17.89 -8.54
CA HIS A 279 -13.00 16.69 -7.70
C HIS A 279 -13.58 16.83 -6.29
N GLY A 280 -14.11 18.01 -5.95
CA GLY A 280 -14.58 18.37 -4.61
C GLY A 280 -13.44 18.78 -3.66
N PHE A 281 -13.81 19.47 -2.58
CA PHE A 281 -12.87 19.81 -1.51
C PHE A 281 -12.67 18.62 -0.56
N LYS A 282 -11.45 18.10 -0.51
CA LYS A 282 -11.07 16.93 0.32
C LYS A 282 -9.99 17.25 1.38
N GLY A 283 -9.83 18.53 1.73
CA GLY A 283 -8.89 19.03 2.73
C GLY A 283 -7.65 19.68 2.15
#